data_AF-A0A072UBS7-F1
#
_entry.id   AF-A0A072UBS7-F1
#
_cell.length_a   1.000
_cell.length_b   1.000
_cell.length_c   1.000
_cell.angle_alpha   90.00
_cell.angle_beta   90.00
_cell.angle_gamma   90.00
#
_symmetry.space_group_name_H-M   'P 1'
#
loop_
_entity.id
_entity.type
_entity.pdbx_description
1 polymer ?
#
loop_
_entity_poly.entity_id
_entity_poly.type
_entity_poly.pdbx_seq_one_letter_code
_entity_poly.pdbx_strand_id
1 'polypeptide(L)'
;MTYGKKGIIFTEYGDYWRNMRKLCSVQLLHSSKVEMFAPLRKEEVGLLVKSLRNSATLHEVVNVSKVVAELIENITCKMILGRSKDDFDLKGLVHEGDVIDWKI
;
A
#
# COMPACT_ATOMS: atom_id res chain seq x y z
N MET A 1 -1.97 6.39 -22.29
CA MET A 1 -0.70 5.69 -22.61
C MET A 1 -0.66 4.41 -21.81
N THR A 2 -1.22 3.33 -22.37
CA THR A 2 -1.28 2.01 -21.73
C THR A 2 -0.94 0.98 -22.78
N TYR A 3 0.35 0.69 -22.92
CA TYR A 3 0.83 -0.51 -23.57
C TYR A 3 2.06 -0.96 -22.78
N GLY A 4 1.95 -2.07 -22.04
CA GLY A 4 3.09 -2.73 -21.39
C GLY A 4 2.99 -3.05 -19.89
N LYS A 5 2.27 -2.27 -19.06
CA LYS A 5 2.25 -2.48 -17.59
C LYS A 5 0.83 -2.79 -17.07
N LYS A 6 0.39 -4.04 -17.29
CA LYS A 6 -0.96 -4.57 -16.93
C LYS A 6 -1.09 -4.87 -15.43
N GLY A 7 -1.25 -3.85 -14.60
CA GLY A 7 -1.74 -4.04 -13.22
C GLY A 7 -3.19 -4.54 -13.23
N ILE A 8 -3.59 -5.32 -12.22
CA ILE A 8 -4.96 -5.86 -12.09
C ILE A 8 -6.06 -4.78 -12.21
N ILE A 9 -5.75 -3.53 -11.80
CA ILE A 9 -6.67 -2.39 -11.80
C ILE A 9 -6.99 -1.90 -13.22
N PHE A 10 -6.01 -1.92 -14.13
CA PHE A 10 -6.13 -1.33 -15.48
C PHE A 10 -6.17 -2.40 -16.58
N THR A 11 -6.27 -3.68 -16.22
CA THR A 11 -6.35 -4.78 -17.18
C THR A 11 -7.80 -5.08 -17.54
N GLU A 12 -8.05 -5.29 -18.84
CA GLU A 12 -9.34 -5.74 -19.34
C GLU A 12 -9.77 -7.07 -18.70
N TYR A 13 -11.08 -7.27 -18.61
CA TYR A 13 -11.63 -8.50 -18.06
C TYR A 13 -11.24 -9.71 -18.91
N GLY A 14 -10.68 -10.75 -18.29
CA GLY A 14 -10.21 -11.97 -18.94
C GLY A 14 -9.65 -12.96 -17.93
N ASP A 15 -9.08 -14.07 -18.40
CA ASP A 15 -8.53 -15.12 -17.53
C ASP A 15 -7.47 -14.59 -16.56
N TYR A 16 -6.58 -13.72 -17.05
CA TYR A 16 -5.57 -13.08 -16.21
C TYR A 16 -6.20 -12.28 -15.06
N TRP A 17 -7.16 -11.40 -15.37
CA TRP A 17 -7.83 -10.58 -14.36
C TRP A 17 -8.57 -11.46 -13.34
N ARG A 18 -9.27 -12.51 -13.80
CA ARG A 18 -9.98 -13.46 -12.92
C ARG A 18 -9.02 -14.19 -11.98
N ASN A 19 -7.90 -14.68 -12.51
CA ASN A 19 -6.90 -15.39 -11.74
C ASN A 19 -6.21 -14.50 -10.70
N MET A 20 -5.82 -13.27 -11.10
CA MET A 20 -5.24 -12.30 -10.17
C MET A 20 -6.23 -11.87 -9.09
N ARG A 21 -7.51 -11.64 -9.45
CA ARG A 21 -8.55 -11.32 -8.46
C ARG A 21 -8.73 -12.47 -7.46
N LYS A 22 -8.81 -13.71 -7.95
CA LYS A 22 -8.91 -14.90 -7.08
C LYS A 22 -7.71 -15.02 -6.15
N LEU A 23 -6.50 -14.80 -6.64
CA LEU A 23 -5.28 -14.81 -5.82
C LEU A 23 -5.37 -13.77 -4.70
N CYS A 24 -5.67 -12.51 -5.03
CA CYS A 24 -5.81 -11.44 -4.03
C CYS A 24 -6.90 -11.78 -3.00
N SER A 25 -8.07 -12.24 -3.44
CA SER A 25 -9.17 -12.60 -2.55
C SER A 25 -8.84 -13.74 -1.60
N VAL A 26 -8.13 -14.77 -2.06
CA VAL A 26 -7.83 -15.95 -1.25
C VAL A 26 -6.61 -15.73 -0.35
N GLN A 27 -5.55 -15.10 -0.86
CA GLN A 27 -4.26 -15.04 -0.17
C GLN A 27 -4.07 -13.77 0.65
N LEU A 28 -4.65 -12.65 0.22
CA LEU A 28 -4.38 -11.33 0.81
C LEU A 28 -5.60 -10.76 1.54
N LEU A 29 -6.79 -10.87 0.93
CA LEU A 29 -8.00 -10.17 1.35
C LEU A 29 -9.06 -11.09 2.00
N HIS A 30 -8.70 -12.34 2.32
CA HIS A 30 -9.61 -13.23 3.04
C HIS A 30 -9.73 -12.82 4.52
N SER A 31 -10.91 -13.02 5.12
CA SER A 31 -11.24 -12.57 6.48
C SER A 31 -10.20 -12.94 7.52
N SER A 32 -9.75 -14.20 7.54
CA SER A 32 -8.71 -14.67 8.47
C SER A 32 -7.39 -13.90 8.33
N LYS A 33 -6.97 -13.54 7.10
CA LYS A 33 -5.77 -12.72 6.88
C LYS A 33 -5.99 -11.29 7.37
N VAL A 34 -7.15 -10.72 7.07
CA VAL A 34 -7.52 -9.37 7.54
C VAL A 34 -7.51 -9.30 9.08
N GLU A 35 -8.02 -10.32 9.76
CA GLU A 35 -7.99 -10.41 11.23
C GLU A 35 -6.58 -10.61 11.77
N MET A 36 -5.75 -11.41 11.11
CA MET A 36 -4.34 -11.60 11.49
C MET A 36 -3.57 -10.27 11.53
N PHE A 37 -3.93 -9.31 10.67
CA PHE A 37 -3.33 -7.96 10.64
C PHE A 37 -4.07 -6.92 11.52
N ALA A 38 -5.10 -7.30 12.27
CA ALA A 38 -5.78 -6.38 13.18
C ALA A 38 -4.83 -5.76 14.24
N PRO A 39 -3.89 -6.50 14.85
CA PRO A 39 -2.92 -5.91 15.78
C PRO A 39 -2.05 -4.82 15.13
N LEU A 40 -1.56 -5.08 13.91
CA LEU A 40 -0.78 -4.12 13.13
C LEU A 40 -1.58 -2.85 12.86
N ARG A 41 -2.83 -2.97 12.39
CA ARG A 41 -3.68 -1.78 12.17
C ARG A 41 -3.92 -1.00 13.45
N LYS A 42 -4.12 -1.68 14.58
CA LYS A 42 -4.34 -1.04 15.88
C LYS A 42 -3.10 -0.26 16.33
N GLU A 43 -1.91 -0.81 16.13
CA GLU A 43 -0.65 -0.14 16.42
C GLU A 43 -0.48 1.14 15.58
N GLU A 44 -0.62 1.03 14.26
CA GLU A 44 -0.47 2.15 13.32
C GLU A 44 -1.48 3.28 13.58
N VAL A 45 -2.74 2.94 13.82
CA VAL A 45 -3.77 3.92 14.21
C VAL A 45 -3.43 4.56 15.56
N GLY A 46 -2.89 3.79 16.51
CA GLY A 46 -2.44 4.32 17.80
C GLY A 46 -1.33 5.36 17.66
N LEU A 47 -0.37 5.12 16.76
CA LEU A 47 0.68 6.08 16.43
C LEU A 47 0.11 7.36 15.80
N LEU A 48 -0.82 7.23 14.86
CA LEU A 48 -1.50 8.38 14.26
C LEU A 48 -2.26 9.21 15.30
N VAL A 49 -3.04 8.56 16.17
CA VAL A 49 -3.78 9.26 17.25
C VAL A 49 -2.83 9.99 18.19
N LYS A 50 -1.69 9.39 18.54
CA LYS A 50 -0.67 10.03 19.37
C LYS A 50 -0.07 11.26 18.66
N SER A 51 0.22 11.15 17.36
CA SER A 51 0.70 12.28 16.55
C SER A 51 -0.33 13.41 16.47
N LEU A 52 -1.60 13.09 16.19
CA LEU A 52 -2.69 14.07 16.15
C LEU A 52 -2.90 14.76 17.49
N ARG A 53 -2.78 14.03 18.62
CA ARG A 53 -2.83 14.63 19.96
C ARG A 53 -1.73 15.67 20.14
N ASN A 54 -0.50 15.38 19.69
CA ASN A 54 0.61 16.32 19.78
C ASN A 54 0.34 17.57 18.92
N SER A 55 -0.08 17.40 17.67
CA SER A 55 -0.45 18.54 16.82
C SER A 55 -1.59 19.37 17.41
N ALA A 56 -2.57 18.74 18.06
CA ALA A 56 -3.63 19.46 18.78
C ALA A 56 -3.09 20.27 19.96
N THR A 57 -2.14 19.74 20.75
CA THR A 57 -1.50 20.51 21.83
C THR A 57 -0.71 21.73 21.30
N LEU A 58 -0.14 21.59 20.11
CA LEU A 58 0.59 22.66 19.42
C LEU A 58 -0.32 23.60 18.61
N HIS A 59 -1.64 23.36 18.59
CA HIS A 59 -2.63 24.09 17.80
C HIS A 59 -2.29 24.11 16.29
N GLU A 60 -1.70 23.04 15.79
CA GLU A 60 -1.33 22.89 14.38
C GLU A 60 -2.54 22.50 13.52
N VAL A 61 -2.61 23.07 12.32
CA VAL A 61 -3.56 22.64 11.30
C VAL A 61 -3.04 21.37 10.62
N VAL A 62 -3.83 20.31 10.67
CA VAL A 62 -3.47 19.01 10.07
C VAL A 62 -4.34 18.73 8.85
N ASN A 63 -3.70 18.34 7.74
CA ASN A 63 -4.40 17.77 6.61
C ASN A 63 -4.72 16.29 6.89
N VAL A 64 -5.96 16.02 7.31
CA VAL A 64 -6.43 14.68 7.69
C VAL A 64 -6.33 13.69 6.52
N SER A 65 -6.67 14.12 5.29
CA SER A 65 -6.60 13.26 4.11
C SER A 65 -5.18 12.77 3.85
N LYS A 66 -4.18 13.64 4.03
CA LYS A 66 -2.76 13.28 3.85
C LYS A 66 -2.32 12.24 4.89
N VAL A 67 -2.56 12.48 6.17
CA VAL A 67 -2.09 11.56 7.24
C VAL A 67 -2.82 10.21 7.21
N VAL A 68 -4.10 10.19 6.79
CA VAL A 68 -4.84 8.93 6.58
C VAL A 68 -4.31 8.17 5.36
N ALA A 69 -3.97 8.86 4.27
CA ALA A 69 -3.34 8.23 3.11
C ALA A 69 -1.99 7.59 3.48
N GLU A 70 -1.15 8.30 4.23
CA GLU A 70 0.14 7.79 4.73
C GLU A 70 -0.04 6.56 5.64
N LEU A 71 -1.05 6.58 6.52
CA LEU A 71 -1.42 5.45 7.35
C LEU A 71 -1.79 4.21 6.52
N ILE A 72 -2.65 4.39 5.51
CA ILE A 72 -3.10 3.30 4.62
C ILE A 72 -1.91 2.73 3.85
N GLU A 73 -1.04 3.58 3.33
CA GLU A 73 0.17 3.16 2.62
C GLU A 73 1.09 2.34 3.51
N ASN A 74 1.37 2.79 4.73
CA ASN A 74 2.26 2.08 5.65
C ASN A 74 1.70 0.72 6.06
N ILE A 75 0.40 0.66 6.41
CA ILE A 75 -0.29 -0.59 6.70
C ILE A 75 -0.21 -1.54 5.50
N THR A 76 -0.45 -1.04 4.29
CA THR A 76 -0.43 -1.83 3.06
C THR A 76 0.97 -2.39 2.77
N CYS A 77 2.02 -1.57 2.88
CA CYS A 77 3.42 -2.00 2.73
C CYS A 77 3.78 -3.09 3.75
N LYS A 78 3.41 -2.91 5.02
CA LYS A 78 3.67 -3.91 6.07
C LYS A 78 2.88 -5.20 5.86
N MET A 79 1.62 -5.11 5.40
CA MET A 79 0.80 -6.29 5.11
C MET A 79 1.31 -7.10 3.92
N ILE A 80 1.75 -6.44 2.84
CA ILE A 80 2.15 -7.10 1.60
C ILE A 80 3.63 -7.51 1.63
N LEU A 81 4.51 -6.65 2.15
CA LEU A 81 5.96 -6.79 2.04
C LEU A 81 6.65 -7.08 3.39
N GLY A 82 5.92 -6.98 4.50
CA GLY A 82 6.47 -7.18 5.84
C GLY A 82 7.39 -6.06 6.34
N ARG A 83 7.43 -4.90 5.66
CA ARG A 83 8.34 -3.78 5.95
C ARG A 83 7.66 -2.41 5.80
N SER A 84 8.27 -1.37 6.37
CA SER A 84 7.76 0.01 6.30
C SER A 84 7.86 0.55 4.87
N LYS A 85 7.03 1.54 4.52
CA LYS A 85 7.17 2.26 3.23
C LYS A 85 8.56 2.89 3.08
N ASP A 86 9.15 3.38 4.17
CA ASP A 86 10.46 4.04 4.16
C ASP A 86 11.62 3.07 3.86
N ASP A 87 11.41 1.76 4.02
CA ASP A 87 12.40 0.72 3.72
C ASP A 87 12.48 0.39 2.23
N PHE A 88 11.56 0.94 1.42
CA PHE A 88 11.50 0.70 -0.01
C PHE A 88 11.77 1.98 -0.79
N ASP A 89 12.82 1.96 -1.61
CA ASP A 89 12.89 2.86 -2.75
C ASP A 89 11.97 2.36 -3.88
N LEU A 90 10.66 2.46 -3.63
CA LEU A 90 9.62 2.16 -4.61
C LEU A 90 9.77 3.01 -5.88
N LYS A 91 10.35 4.21 -5.77
CA LYS A 91 10.67 5.05 -6.93
C LYS A 91 11.80 4.42 -7.74
N GLY A 92 12.86 3.98 -7.08
CA GLY A 92 13.97 3.24 -7.70
C GLY A 92 13.51 2.01 -8.46
N LEU A 93 12.64 1.18 -7.88
CA LEU A 93 12.13 -0.04 -8.54
C LEU A 93 11.18 0.24 -9.71
N VAL A 94 10.41 1.33 -9.65
CA VAL A 94 9.57 1.77 -10.77
C VAL A 94 10.44 2.29 -11.92
N HIS A 95 11.57 2.94 -11.62
CA HIS A 95 12.54 3.42 -12.60
C HIS A 95 13.51 2.33 -13.12
N GLU A 96 13.88 1.33 -12.32
CA GLU A 96 14.76 0.23 -12.73
C GLU A 96 14.13 -0.63 -13.84
N GLY A 97 12.80 -0.78 -13.79
CA GLY A 97 12.03 -1.39 -14.89
C GLY A 97 12.04 -0.58 -16.20
N ASP A 98 12.43 0.70 -16.18
CA ASP A 98 12.56 1.54 -17.38
C ASP A 98 13.99 1.53 -17.94
N VAL A 99 15.01 1.18 -17.14
CA VAL A 99 16.43 1.17 -17.55
C VAL A 99 16.84 -0.14 -18.24
N ILE A 100 16.26 -1.27 -17.83
CA ILE A 100 16.57 -2.59 -18.42
C ILE A 100 15.97 -2.74 -19.83
N ASP A 101 14.89 -2.00 -20.13
CA ASP A 101 14.19 -2.01 -21.43
C ASP A 101 15.01 -1.36 -22.58
N TRP A 102 15.98 -0.49 -22.27
CA TRP A 102 16.84 0.16 -23.27
C TRP A 102 18.10 -0.63 -23.67
N LYS A 103 18.28 -1.84 -23.13
CA LYS A 103 19.47 -2.66 -23.39
C LYS A 103 19.18 -4.01 -24.03
N ILE A 104 17.99 -4.20 -24.61
CA ILE A 104 17.62 -5.34 -25.46
C ILE A 104 17.05 -4.83 -26.78
#